data_AF-A1CPZ6-F1
#
_entry.id   AF-A1CPZ6-F1
#
_cell.length_a   1.000
_cell.length_b   1.000
_cell.length_c   1.000
_cell.angle_alpha   90.00
_cell.angle_beta   90.00
_cell.angle_gamma   90.00
#
_symmetry.space_group_name_H-M   'P 1'
#
loop_
_entity.id
_entity.type
_entity.pdbx_description
1 polymer ?
#
loop_
_entity_poly.entity_id
_entity_poly.type
_entity_poly.pdbx_seq_one_letter_code
_entity_poly.pdbx_strand_id
1 'polypeptide(L)'
;MATSLPLLREQSISLEDALTDDDNILHRLDYPQKKKEFWLHLLSHRSEIEELASFHLRAKHCQVADEADWLFGSYNVCIPVNVNPPSKQMVLVRIPLPFKIGEMNNPGNVDEKLRCEVATYIWIHENCPTVPIPSLYGIASFQKVITAPLSLYL
;
A
#
# COMPACT_ATOMS: atom_id res chain seq x y z
N MET A 1 -11.98 13.68 31.73
CA MET A 1 -11.84 13.38 30.29
C MET A 1 -11.42 11.93 30.20
N ALA A 2 -12.13 11.09 29.46
CA ALA A 2 -11.72 9.70 29.27
C ALA A 2 -10.40 9.68 28.51
N THR A 3 -9.43 8.91 29.02
CA THR A 3 -8.12 8.75 28.36
C THR A 3 -8.31 7.83 27.15
N SER A 4 -8.07 8.33 25.94
CA SER A 4 -8.09 7.53 24.72
C SER A 4 -6.69 7.28 24.19
N LEU A 5 -6.49 6.12 23.57
CA LEU A 5 -5.24 5.75 22.93
C LEU A 5 -5.37 5.81 21.39
N PRO A 6 -4.32 6.22 20.67
CA PRO A 6 -4.39 6.39 19.22
C PRO A 6 -4.40 5.05 18.49
N LEU A 7 -5.25 4.97 17.46
CA LEU A 7 -5.31 3.89 16.50
C LEU A 7 -4.96 4.42 15.10
N LEU A 8 -4.90 3.51 14.12
CA LEU A 8 -4.64 3.88 12.73
C LEU A 8 -5.76 4.78 12.17
N ARG A 9 -5.42 5.66 11.21
CA ARG A 9 -6.37 6.59 10.54
C ARG A 9 -7.01 7.62 11.47
N GLU A 10 -6.22 8.18 12.39
CA GLU A 10 -6.66 9.24 13.33
C GLU A 10 -7.81 8.81 14.24
N GLN A 11 -8.04 7.50 14.34
CA GLN A 11 -8.98 6.93 15.29
C GLN A 11 -8.35 6.93 16.67
N SER A 12 -9.19 6.89 17.70
CA SER A 12 -8.75 6.62 19.06
C SER A 12 -9.77 5.71 19.74
N ILE A 13 -9.35 5.02 20.79
CA ILE A 13 -10.21 4.10 21.53
C ILE A 13 -10.08 4.35 23.03
N SER A 14 -11.21 4.35 23.74
CA SER A 14 -11.25 4.39 25.21
C SER A 14 -11.04 2.98 25.78
N LEU A 15 -10.80 2.89 27.09
CA LEU A 15 -10.71 1.58 27.73
C LEU A 15 -12.06 0.85 27.70
N GLU A 16 -13.15 1.59 27.92
CA GLU A 16 -14.52 1.06 27.93
C GLU A 16 -14.89 0.47 26.56
N ASP A 17 -14.61 1.19 25.47
CA ASP A 17 -14.84 0.71 24.11
C ASP A 17 -13.96 -0.51 23.80
N ALA A 18 -12.67 -0.46 24.20
CA ALA A 18 -11.72 -1.54 23.96
C ALA A 18 -12.10 -2.85 24.67
N LEU A 19 -12.75 -2.79 25.83
CA LEU A 19 -13.23 -3.97 26.55
C LEU A 19 -14.45 -4.62 25.88
N THR A 20 -15.13 -3.90 24.97
CA THR A 20 -16.29 -4.39 24.22
C THR A 20 -16.00 -4.68 22.74
N ASP A 21 -14.78 -4.40 22.27
CA ASP A 21 -14.35 -4.65 20.89
C ASP A 21 -13.86 -6.10 20.75
N ASP A 22 -14.31 -6.79 19.71
CA ASP A 22 -13.91 -8.18 19.41
C ASP A 22 -12.50 -8.27 18.82
N ASP A 23 -11.93 -7.15 18.33
CA ASP A 23 -10.58 -7.10 17.82
C ASP A 23 -9.53 -7.10 18.93
N ASN A 24 -8.34 -7.62 18.61
CA ASN A 24 -7.17 -7.45 19.46
C ASN A 24 -6.67 -5.99 19.44
N ILE A 25 -7.24 -5.17 20.33
CA ILE A 25 -6.91 -3.74 20.45
C ILE A 25 -5.43 -3.51 20.77
N LEU A 26 -4.82 -4.36 21.60
CA LEU A 26 -3.39 -4.26 21.92
C LEU A 26 -2.54 -4.33 20.66
N HIS A 27 -2.86 -5.25 19.74
CA HIS A 27 -2.18 -5.33 18.45
C HIS A 27 -2.46 -4.12 17.55
N ARG A 28 -3.68 -3.56 17.60
CA ARG A 28 -4.04 -2.35 16.82
C ARG A 28 -3.34 -1.08 17.31
N LEU A 29 -2.99 -1.01 18.59
CA LEU A 29 -2.25 0.11 19.20
C LEU A 29 -0.81 0.22 18.68
N ASP A 30 -0.24 -0.85 18.14
CA ASP A 30 1.08 -0.80 17.49
C ASP A 30 1.05 -0.17 16.09
N TYR A 31 -0.11 -0.18 15.42
CA TYR A 31 -0.22 0.22 14.02
C TYR A 31 0.22 1.66 13.72
N PRO A 32 -0.06 2.67 14.56
CA PRO A 32 0.44 4.03 14.33
C PRO A 32 1.98 4.09 14.24
N GLN A 33 2.69 3.40 15.12
CA GLN A 33 4.15 3.35 15.08
C GLN A 33 4.65 2.60 13.84
N LYS A 34 4.11 1.39 13.59
CA LYS A 34 4.48 0.58 12.41
C LYS A 34 4.19 1.32 11.09
N LYS A 35 3.12 2.11 11.03
CA LYS A 35 2.82 3.01 9.90
C LYS A 35 3.93 4.04 9.73
N LYS A 36 4.31 4.75 10.79
CA LYS A 36 5.36 5.79 10.74
C LYS A 36 6.68 5.21 10.22
N GLU A 37 7.09 4.06 10.74
CA GLU A 37 8.30 3.36 10.30
C GLU A 37 8.21 2.96 8.81
N PHE A 38 7.06 2.45 8.38
CA PHE A 38 6.84 2.07 6.98
C PHE A 38 6.83 3.28 6.03
N TRP A 39 6.24 4.41 6.43
CA TRP A 39 6.27 5.64 5.63
C TRP A 39 7.69 6.18 5.46
N LEU A 40 8.48 6.21 6.53
CA LEU A 40 9.90 6.60 6.44
C LEU A 40 10.69 5.69 5.50
N HIS A 41 10.40 4.40 5.51
CA HIS A 41 10.99 3.45 4.57
C HIS A 41 10.58 3.74 3.12
N LEU A 42 9.29 3.97 2.84
CA LEU A 42 8.83 4.29 1.49
C LEU A 42 9.41 5.62 0.96
N LEU A 43 9.53 6.63 1.84
CA LEU A 43 10.14 7.91 1.50
C LEU A 43 11.62 7.77 1.15
N SER A 44 12.38 6.95 1.90
CA SER A 44 13.79 6.72 1.60
C SER A 44 14.02 5.91 0.32
N HIS A 45 12.99 5.21 -0.19
CA HIS A 45 13.03 4.42 -1.43
C HIS A 45 12.20 5.04 -2.55
N ARG A 46 11.90 6.35 -2.48
CA ARG A 46 11.11 7.07 -3.50
C ARG A 46 11.70 6.93 -4.91
N SER A 47 13.02 7.05 -5.04
CA SER A 47 13.72 6.91 -6.33
C SER A 47 13.54 5.51 -6.92
N GLU A 48 13.53 4.48 -6.09
CA GLU A 48 13.28 3.11 -6.55
C GLU A 48 11.86 3.03 -7.10
N ILE A 49 10.84 3.47 -6.35
CA ILE A 49 9.44 3.49 -6.82
C ILE A 49 9.30 4.18 -8.19
N GLU A 50 9.99 5.31 -8.38
CA GLU A 50 10.02 6.06 -9.65
C GLU A 50 10.69 5.28 -10.80
N GLU A 51 11.83 4.63 -10.56
CA GLU A 51 12.53 3.81 -11.55
C GLU A 51 11.66 2.66 -12.05
N LEU A 52 10.87 2.09 -11.15
CA LEU A 52 10.07 0.89 -11.43
C LEU A 52 8.77 1.21 -12.12
N ALA A 53 8.11 2.29 -11.70
CA ALA A 53 7.03 2.87 -12.46
C ALA A 53 7.52 3.19 -13.89
N SER A 54 8.70 3.80 -14.03
CA SER A 54 9.27 4.09 -15.34
C SER A 54 9.53 2.84 -16.17
N PHE A 55 10.09 1.80 -15.57
CA PHE A 55 10.35 0.52 -16.21
C PHE A 55 9.05 -0.15 -16.71
N HIS A 56 8.06 -0.33 -15.83
CA HIS A 56 6.81 -0.99 -16.18
C HIS A 56 5.97 -0.21 -17.19
N LEU A 57 5.99 1.12 -17.12
CA LEU A 57 5.26 1.98 -18.04
C LEU A 57 6.01 2.27 -19.34
N ARG A 58 7.28 1.83 -19.46
CA ARG A 58 8.19 2.23 -20.55
C ARG A 58 8.26 3.76 -20.70
N ALA A 59 8.21 4.46 -19.58
CA ALA A 59 8.28 5.91 -19.52
C ALA A 59 9.74 6.37 -19.40
N LYS A 60 10.02 7.61 -19.82
CA LYS A 60 11.35 8.20 -19.71
C LYS A 60 11.67 8.59 -18.28
N HIS A 61 10.66 9.08 -17.57
CA HIS A 61 10.79 9.57 -16.20
C HIS A 61 9.44 9.46 -15.50
N CYS A 62 9.45 9.06 -14.25
CA CYS A 62 8.31 9.10 -13.36
C CYS A 62 8.68 9.86 -12.09
N GLN A 63 7.69 10.50 -11.46
CA GLN A 63 7.88 11.27 -10.25
C GLN A 63 6.79 10.93 -9.25
N VAL A 64 7.16 10.43 -8.07
CA VAL A 64 6.24 10.13 -6.98
C VAL A 64 5.66 11.43 -6.43
N ALA A 65 4.36 11.47 -6.14
CA ALA A 65 3.73 12.64 -5.52
C ALA A 65 4.22 12.88 -4.08
N ASP A 66 3.94 14.07 -3.54
CA ASP A 66 4.29 14.40 -2.17
C ASP A 66 3.57 13.48 -1.17
N GLU A 67 4.18 13.26 0.00
CA GLU A 67 3.63 12.38 1.04
C GLU A 67 2.19 12.74 1.42
N ALA A 68 1.87 14.03 1.39
CA ALA A 68 0.54 14.56 1.70
C ALA A 68 -0.55 14.04 0.74
N ASP A 69 -0.17 13.65 -0.47
CA ASP A 69 -1.07 13.13 -1.50
C ASP A 69 -1.20 11.60 -1.45
N TRP A 70 -0.46 10.92 -0.56
CA TRP A 70 -0.51 9.46 -0.46
C TRP A 70 -1.81 9.01 0.18
N LEU A 71 -2.49 8.10 -0.49
CA LEU A 71 -3.73 7.52 0.00
C LEU A 71 -3.40 6.23 0.75
N PHE A 72 -4.09 5.92 1.83
CA PHE A 72 -3.96 4.60 2.45
C PHE A 72 -5.28 4.07 2.98
N GLY A 73 -5.54 2.80 2.67
CA GLY A 73 -6.70 2.06 3.13
C GLY A 73 -6.36 1.14 4.30
N SER A 74 -7.20 0.11 4.49
CA SER A 74 -7.01 -0.86 5.57
C SER A 74 -5.78 -1.75 5.40
N TYR A 75 -5.41 -2.07 4.14
CA TYR A 75 -4.37 -3.07 3.83
C TYR A 75 -3.33 -2.61 2.82
N ASN A 76 -3.51 -1.45 2.18
CA ASN A 76 -2.58 -0.94 1.18
C ASN A 76 -2.38 0.57 1.36
N VAL A 77 -1.19 1.07 1.04
CA VAL A 77 -0.95 2.46 0.66
C VAL A 77 -0.93 2.56 -0.86
N CYS A 78 -1.50 3.63 -1.40
CA CYS A 78 -1.52 3.97 -2.81
C CYS A 78 -0.74 5.27 -2.99
N ILE A 79 0.36 5.20 -3.73
CA ILE A 79 1.27 6.31 -3.99
C ILE A 79 1.01 6.80 -5.42
N PRO A 80 0.52 8.03 -5.59
CA PRO A 80 0.41 8.63 -6.92
C PRO A 80 1.79 8.85 -7.53
N VAL A 81 1.92 8.55 -8.83
CA VAL A 81 3.16 8.73 -9.59
C VAL A 81 2.83 9.40 -10.92
N ASN A 82 3.40 10.59 -11.14
CA ASN A 82 3.30 11.33 -12.38
C ASN A 82 4.21 10.70 -13.44
N VAL A 83 3.70 10.52 -14.65
CA VAL A 83 4.40 9.86 -15.76
C VAL A 83 4.85 10.91 -16.76
N ASN A 84 6.15 10.98 -17.07
CA ASN A 84 6.76 11.96 -17.99
C ASN A 84 6.33 13.42 -17.73
N PRO A 85 6.49 13.97 -16.50
CA PRO A 85 6.13 15.35 -16.20
C PRO A 85 6.82 16.35 -17.15
N PRO A 86 6.16 17.47 -17.54
CA PRO A 86 4.82 17.91 -17.14
C PRO A 86 3.73 17.29 -18.05
N SER A 87 3.22 16.11 -17.69
CA SER A 87 2.06 15.48 -18.31
C SER A 87 0.93 15.37 -17.30
N LYS A 88 -0.29 15.12 -17.78
CA LYS A 88 -1.46 14.83 -16.94
C LYS A 88 -1.62 13.35 -16.62
N GLN A 89 -0.70 12.50 -17.08
CA GLN A 89 -0.76 11.07 -16.86
C GLN A 89 -0.20 10.76 -15.47
N MET A 90 -1.01 10.10 -14.65
CA MET A 90 -0.68 9.70 -13.29
C MET A 90 -1.12 8.25 -13.10
N VAL A 91 -0.29 7.44 -12.45
CA VAL A 91 -0.62 6.08 -12.02
C VAL A 91 -0.60 5.98 -10.49
N LEU A 92 -1.20 4.92 -9.95
CA LEU A 92 -1.15 4.57 -8.53
C LEU A 92 -0.26 3.34 -8.33
N VAL A 93 0.84 3.51 -7.60
CA VAL A 93 1.61 2.38 -7.07
C VAL A 93 0.95 1.94 -5.77
N ARG A 94 0.45 0.71 -5.73
CA ARG A 94 -0.23 0.11 -4.58
C ARG A 94 0.70 -0.85 -3.87
N ILE A 95 0.88 -0.61 -2.58
CA ILE A 95 1.83 -1.30 -1.72
C ILE A 95 1.05 -1.86 -0.52
N PRO A 96 1.06 -3.18 -0.28
CA PRO A 96 0.46 -3.74 0.92
C PRO A 96 1.15 -3.23 2.18
N LEU A 97 0.38 -3.10 3.26
CA LEU A 97 0.86 -2.73 4.58
C LEU A 97 1.33 -3.99 5.31
N PRO A 98 2.65 -4.27 5.45
CA PRO A 98 3.15 -5.56 5.95
C PRO A 98 2.67 -5.86 7.38
N PHE A 99 2.57 -4.81 8.20
CA PHE A 99 2.10 -4.89 9.59
C PHE A 99 0.59 -5.21 9.73
N LYS A 100 -0.19 -5.09 8.66
CA LYS A 100 -1.63 -5.42 8.64
C LYS A 100 -1.92 -6.85 8.17
N ILE A 101 -0.95 -7.49 7.52
CA ILE A 101 -1.09 -8.82 6.92
C ILE A 101 -0.21 -9.85 7.62
N GLY A 102 0.41 -9.49 8.75
CA GLY A 102 1.16 -10.42 9.58
C GLY A 102 2.48 -10.89 8.96
N GLU A 103 3.07 -10.12 8.04
CA GLU A 103 4.32 -10.48 7.35
C GLU A 103 5.47 -10.78 8.31
N MET A 104 5.56 -10.03 9.42
CA MET A 104 6.59 -10.24 10.44
C MET A 104 6.50 -11.62 11.10
N ASN A 105 5.29 -12.14 11.27
CA ASN A 105 5.06 -13.43 11.93
C ASN A 105 5.03 -14.59 10.92
N ASN A 106 4.64 -14.30 9.67
CA ASN A 106 4.52 -15.27 8.59
C ASN A 106 5.09 -14.65 7.30
N PRO A 107 6.41 -14.76 7.08
CA PRO A 107 7.05 -14.22 5.89
C PRO A 107 6.46 -14.82 4.61
N GLY A 108 6.22 -13.97 3.60
CA GLY A 108 5.59 -14.34 2.33
C GLY A 108 4.08 -14.08 2.27
N ASN A 109 3.46 -13.60 3.35
CA ASN A 109 2.07 -13.16 3.33
C ASN A 109 1.85 -12.00 2.37
N VAL A 110 2.83 -11.11 2.22
CA VAL A 110 2.72 -10.04 1.22
C VAL A 110 2.75 -10.58 -0.20
N ASP A 111 3.65 -11.52 -0.49
CA ASP A 111 3.74 -12.16 -1.79
C ASP A 111 2.47 -12.95 -2.12
N GLU A 112 1.90 -13.65 -1.13
CA GLU A 112 0.63 -14.36 -1.29
C GLU A 112 -0.52 -13.41 -1.60
N LYS A 113 -0.62 -12.30 -0.85
CA LYS A 113 -1.62 -11.26 -1.11
C LYS A 113 -1.47 -10.69 -2.53
N LEU A 114 -0.25 -10.36 -2.93
CA LEU A 114 0.01 -9.80 -4.25
C LEU A 114 -0.38 -10.78 -5.35
N ARG A 115 0.06 -12.04 -5.25
CA ARG A 115 -0.28 -13.11 -6.22
C ARG A 115 -1.79 -13.29 -6.35
N CYS A 116 -2.53 -13.28 -5.23
CA CYS A 116 -3.99 -13.35 -5.23
C CYS A 116 -4.63 -12.14 -5.93
N GLU A 117 -4.16 -10.92 -5.64
CA GLU A 117 -4.69 -9.69 -6.24
C GLU A 117 -4.45 -9.69 -7.75
N VAL A 118 -3.25 -10.06 -8.19
CA VAL A 118 -2.88 -10.19 -9.60
C VAL A 118 -3.71 -11.25 -10.33
N ALA A 119 -3.83 -12.44 -9.75
CA ALA A 119 -4.63 -13.51 -10.34
C ALA A 119 -6.10 -13.07 -10.50
N THR A 120 -6.62 -12.33 -9.53
CA THR A 120 -7.98 -11.76 -9.57
C THR A 120 -8.11 -10.73 -10.69
N TYR A 121 -7.15 -9.82 -10.84
CA TYR A 121 -7.15 -8.82 -11.93
C TYR A 121 -7.14 -9.48 -13.31
N ILE A 122 -6.27 -10.47 -13.52
CA ILE A 122 -6.19 -11.22 -14.78
C ILE A 122 -7.52 -11.94 -15.05
N TRP A 123 -8.04 -12.64 -14.03
CA TRP A 123 -9.28 -13.39 -14.18
C TRP A 123 -10.47 -12.49 -14.54
N ILE A 124 -10.64 -11.35 -13.86
CA ILE A 124 -11.72 -10.40 -14.18
C ILE A 124 -11.52 -9.82 -15.59
N HIS A 125 -10.29 -9.47 -15.96
CA HIS A 125 -10.01 -8.94 -17.29
C HIS A 125 -10.37 -9.92 -18.41
N GLU A 126 -10.07 -11.21 -18.23
CA GLU A 126 -10.35 -12.26 -19.21
C GLU A 126 -11.82 -12.69 -19.24
N ASN A 127 -12.49 -12.75 -18.08
CA ASN A 127 -13.80 -13.38 -17.95
C ASN A 127 -14.95 -12.38 -17.80
N CYS A 128 -14.67 -11.12 -17.44
CA CYS A 128 -15.66 -10.09 -17.15
C CYS A 128 -15.30 -8.74 -17.82
N PRO A 129 -15.11 -8.70 -19.16
CA PRO A 129 -14.61 -7.51 -19.86
C PRO A 129 -15.55 -6.29 -19.80
N THR A 130 -16.81 -6.49 -19.41
CA THR A 130 -17.80 -5.40 -19.22
C THR A 130 -17.73 -4.75 -17.84
N VAL A 131 -17.04 -5.37 -16.88
CA VAL A 131 -16.86 -4.81 -15.54
C VAL A 131 -15.71 -3.80 -15.60
N PRO A 132 -15.97 -2.50 -15.32
CA PRO A 132 -14.91 -1.51 -15.33
C PRO A 132 -13.99 -1.74 -14.13
N ILE A 133 -12.74 -2.10 -14.40
CA ILE A 133 -11.68 -2.21 -13.40
C ILE A 133 -10.46 -1.38 -13.82
N PRO A 134 -9.63 -0.91 -12.87
CA PRO A 134 -8.33 -0.32 -13.14
C PRO A 134 -7.45 -1.21 -14.04
N SER A 135 -6.64 -0.60 -14.90
CA SER A 135 -5.64 -1.35 -15.68
C SER A 135 -4.44 -1.69 -14.82
N LEU A 136 -4.02 -2.95 -14.80
CA LEU A 136 -2.79 -3.41 -14.14
C LEU A 136 -1.60 -3.28 -15.12
N TYR A 137 -0.64 -2.40 -14.81
CA TYR A 137 0.51 -2.12 -15.69
C TYR A 137 1.72 -2.99 -15.41
N GLY A 138 1.88 -3.39 -14.15
CA GLY A 138 3.09 -4.06 -13.71
C GLY A 138 2.98 -4.51 -12.27
N ILE A 139 3.81 -5.49 -11.95
CA ILE A 139 3.97 -6.07 -10.64
C ILE A 139 5.46 -6.17 -10.40
N ALA A 140 5.89 -5.77 -9.21
CA ALA A 140 7.29 -5.57 -8.95
C ALA A 140 7.64 -5.84 -7.48
N SER A 141 8.87 -6.25 -7.22
CA SER A 141 9.39 -6.53 -5.88
C SER A 141 10.81 -5.96 -5.75
N PHE A 142 11.08 -5.17 -4.71
CA PHE A 142 12.41 -4.60 -4.46
C PHE A 142 13.08 -5.30 -3.30
N GLN A 143 14.20 -5.94 -3.61
CA GLN A 143 15.00 -6.72 -2.67
C GLN A 143 16.07 -5.81 -2.05
N LYS A 144 15.74 -5.08 -0.99
CA LYS A 144 16.69 -4.65 0.04
C LYS A 144 15.94 -4.22 1.32
N VAL A 145 15.90 -5.16 2.27
CA VAL A 145 15.49 -4.98 3.68
C VAL A 145 13.99 -4.68 3.85
N ILE A 146 13.21 -5.77 3.96
CA ILE A 146 11.75 -5.85 4.19
C ILE A 146 10.93 -5.66 2.90
N THR A 147 10.62 -6.79 2.26
CA THR A 147 9.85 -6.92 1.03
C THR A 147 8.40 -6.44 1.20
N ALA A 148 8.07 -5.32 0.56
CA ALA A 148 6.70 -5.07 0.13
C ALA A 148 6.69 -5.18 -1.41
N PRO A 149 6.02 -6.19 -1.98
CA PRO A 149 5.68 -6.25 -3.39
C PRO A 149 4.68 -5.15 -3.73
N LEU A 150 4.77 -4.58 -4.94
CA LEU A 150 3.92 -3.47 -5.37
C LEU A 150 3.15 -3.88 -6.63
N SER A 151 1.89 -3.44 -6.72
CA SER A 151 1.07 -3.50 -7.93
C SER A 151 0.85 -2.09 -8.48
N LEU A 152 0.98 -1.89 -9.79
CA LEU A 152 0.78 -0.59 -10.44
C LEU A 152 -0.57 -0.53 -11.16
N TYR A 153 -1.42 0.43 -10.79
CA TYR A 153 -2.76 0.63 -11.34
C TYR A 153 -2.92 2.02 -11.98
N LEU A 154 -3.80 2.19 -12.97
CA LEU A 154 -4.42 3.49 -13.31
C LEU A 154 -5.78 3.60 -12.64
#